data_AF-A0A9E6JJJ8-F1
#
_entry.id   AF-A0A9E6JJJ8-F1
#
_cell.length_a   1.000
_cell.length_b   1.000
_cell.length_c   1.000
_cell.angle_alpha   90.00
_cell.angle_beta   90.00
_cell.angle_gamma   90.00
#
_symmetry.space_group_name_H-M   'P 1'
#
loop_
_entity.id
_entity.type
_entity.pdbx_description
1 polymer ?
#
loop_
_entity_poly.entity_id
_entity_poly.type
_entity_poly.pdbx_seq_one_letter_code
_entity_poly.pdbx_strand_id
1 'polypeptide(L)'
;GLKGAYWDRLRQSEYLGNVCAVLTLKRSLSPIYWMNIPDVASPFIAVIEHTNFIPPETYGNHRVMYLSSYLPVTHPRYLQTDKKLLQEYYAYLKKVIPDFTPADVAAAQVFRSPYAQPVVRAGYRDIRVGVATPLNGLFLANMAQIYPEDRGMSYSVRLGHEAAKVILKTAQPPNT
;
A
#
# COMPACT_ATOMS: atom_id res chain seq x y z
N GLY A 1 -4.39 -28.06 -8.20
CA GLY A 1 -4.66 -26.65 -7.87
C GLY A 1 -5.49 -26.56 -6.61
N LEU A 2 -5.40 -25.46 -5.86
CA LEU A 2 -6.19 -25.23 -4.64
C LEU A 2 -7.70 -25.25 -4.98
N LYS A 3 -8.50 -25.98 -4.20
CA LYS A 3 -9.96 -26.14 -4.40
C LYS A 3 -10.68 -26.29 -3.05
N GLY A 4 -12.00 -26.21 -3.07
CA GLY A 4 -12.88 -26.45 -1.91
C GLY A 4 -12.74 -25.38 -0.82
N ALA A 5 -13.05 -25.77 0.42
CA ALA A 5 -13.20 -24.84 1.55
C ALA A 5 -11.99 -23.90 1.78
N TYR A 6 -10.76 -24.37 1.52
CA TYR A 6 -9.58 -23.51 1.62
C TYR A 6 -9.59 -22.39 0.58
N TRP A 7 -9.95 -22.70 -0.65
CA TRP A 7 -10.01 -21.75 -1.75
C TRP A 7 -11.14 -20.74 -1.56
N ASP A 8 -12.30 -21.21 -1.10
CA ASP A 8 -13.45 -20.35 -0.77
C ASP A 8 -13.12 -19.40 0.38
N ARG A 9 -12.34 -19.86 1.36
CA ARG A 9 -11.83 -19.01 2.44
C ARG A 9 -10.81 -17.98 1.95
N LEU A 10 -9.83 -18.40 1.15
CA LEU A 10 -8.79 -17.52 0.62
C LEU A 10 -9.38 -16.33 -0.16
N ARG A 11 -10.41 -16.59 -0.98
CA ARG A 11 -11.09 -15.57 -1.80
C ARG A 11 -11.94 -14.57 -1.02
N GLN A 12 -12.19 -14.80 0.28
CA GLN A 12 -12.89 -13.85 1.14
C GLN A 12 -12.01 -12.68 1.61
N SER A 13 -10.70 -12.73 1.32
CA SER A 13 -9.81 -11.61 1.61
C SER A 13 -10.05 -10.49 0.59
N GLU A 14 -10.76 -9.47 1.03
CA GLU A 14 -10.98 -8.24 0.26
C GLU A 14 -9.79 -7.29 0.39
N TYR A 15 -9.59 -6.47 -0.63
CA TYR A 15 -8.51 -5.49 -0.67
C TYR A 15 -9.02 -4.15 -1.17
N LEU A 16 -8.47 -3.08 -0.60
CA LEU A 16 -8.43 -1.78 -1.27
C LEU A 16 -7.20 -1.71 -2.17
N GLY A 17 -7.39 -1.07 -3.32
CA GLY A 17 -6.29 -0.63 -4.14
C GLY A 17 -5.66 0.65 -3.58
N ASN A 18 -4.43 0.92 -3.98
CA ASN A 18 -3.76 2.19 -3.74
C ASN A 18 -3.49 2.89 -5.08
N VAL A 19 -3.70 4.21 -5.09
CA VAL A 19 -3.26 5.10 -6.15
C VAL A 19 -2.28 6.09 -5.52
N CYS A 20 -1.05 6.12 -6.01
CA CYS A 20 0.02 6.96 -5.48
C CYS A 20 0.62 7.80 -6.60
N ALA A 21 0.50 9.11 -6.51
CA ALA A 21 1.24 10.04 -7.36
C ALA A 21 2.57 10.39 -6.68
N VAL A 22 3.67 10.19 -7.40
CA VAL A 22 5.02 10.60 -7.02
C VAL A 22 5.37 11.85 -7.81
N LEU A 23 5.64 12.94 -7.12
CA LEU A 23 5.97 14.24 -7.69
C LEU A 23 7.44 14.53 -7.44
N THR A 24 8.17 14.87 -8.49
CA THR A 24 9.47 15.52 -8.40
C THR A 24 9.25 17.02 -8.34
N LEU A 25 9.69 17.66 -7.27
CA LEU A 25 9.46 19.08 -7.00
C LEU A 25 10.72 19.91 -7.28
N LYS A 26 10.53 21.14 -7.76
CA LYS A 26 11.62 22.12 -8.00
C LYS A 26 12.05 22.84 -6.73
N ARG A 27 11.16 22.93 -5.75
CA ARG A 27 11.39 23.53 -4.43
C ARG A 27 10.61 22.76 -3.37
N SER A 28 10.96 22.97 -2.11
CA SER A 28 10.15 22.46 -1.01
C SER A 28 8.80 23.18 -0.97
N LEU A 29 7.73 22.43 -0.71
CA LEU A 29 6.37 22.96 -0.62
C LEU A 29 5.88 23.03 0.83
N SER A 30 6.42 22.18 1.71
CA SER A 30 6.12 22.13 3.13
C SER A 30 7.34 21.63 3.91
N PRO A 31 7.56 22.06 5.17
CA PRO A 31 8.59 21.45 6.04
C PRO A 31 8.13 20.10 6.63
N ILE A 32 6.91 19.65 6.36
CA ILE A 32 6.31 18.47 6.99
C ILE A 32 6.67 17.21 6.19
N TYR A 33 7.18 16.19 6.87
CA TYR A 33 7.42 14.88 6.25
C TYR A 33 6.12 14.17 5.88
N TRP A 34 5.16 14.07 6.81
CA TRP A 34 3.91 13.34 6.63
C TRP A 34 2.72 14.15 7.13
N MET A 35 1.76 14.42 6.25
CA MET A 35 0.52 15.14 6.56
C MET A 35 -0.69 14.27 6.21
N ASN A 36 -1.53 13.99 7.22
CA ASN A 36 -2.82 13.32 7.02
C ASN A 36 -3.89 14.32 6.60
N ILE A 37 -4.74 13.94 5.66
CA ILE A 37 -5.85 14.76 5.15
C ILE A 37 -7.18 14.11 5.55
N PRO A 38 -7.83 14.58 6.63
CA PRO A 38 -9.07 13.98 7.14
C PRO A 38 -10.34 14.51 6.46
N ASP A 39 -10.21 15.27 5.36
CA ASP A 39 -11.36 15.77 4.62
C ASP A 39 -11.91 14.71 3.66
N VAL A 40 -13.20 14.38 3.82
CA VAL A 40 -13.94 13.43 2.98
C VAL A 40 -14.02 13.86 1.51
N ALA A 41 -13.90 15.16 1.22
CA ALA A 41 -13.85 15.67 -0.14
C ALA A 41 -12.46 15.57 -0.78
N SER A 42 -11.44 15.17 -0.01
CA SER A 42 -10.07 15.06 -0.51
C SER A 42 -9.88 13.88 -1.46
N PRO A 43 -9.10 14.04 -2.54
CA PRO A 43 -8.86 12.94 -3.46
C PRO A 43 -7.73 11.98 -3.01
N PHE A 44 -7.00 12.35 -1.96
CA PHE A 44 -5.93 11.58 -1.32
C PHE A 44 -6.03 11.74 0.21
N ILE A 45 -5.43 10.81 0.95
CA ILE A 45 -5.47 10.83 2.42
C ILE A 45 -4.14 11.28 3.05
N ALA A 46 -3.08 11.33 2.25
CA ALA A 46 -1.75 11.67 2.73
C ALA A 46 -0.99 12.52 1.70
N VAL A 47 -0.33 13.56 2.20
CA VAL A 47 0.72 14.33 1.51
C VAL A 47 2.02 14.06 2.24
N ILE A 48 3.01 13.50 1.54
CA ILE A 48 4.26 13.08 2.14
C ILE A 48 5.41 13.73 1.37
N GLU A 49 5.94 14.85 1.85
CA GLU A 49 7.16 15.42 1.28
C GLU A 49 8.37 14.65 1.85
N HIS A 50 8.63 13.51 1.21
CA HIS A 50 9.58 12.51 1.68
C HIS A 50 10.99 13.06 1.88
N THR A 51 11.37 14.05 1.06
CA THR A 51 12.69 14.66 1.16
C THR A 51 12.90 15.60 2.35
N ASN A 52 11.90 15.70 3.23
CA ASN A 52 12.06 16.27 4.58
C ASN A 52 12.56 15.23 5.60
N PHE A 53 12.48 13.94 5.29
CA PHE A 53 13.00 12.85 6.12
C PHE A 53 14.32 12.31 5.59
N ILE A 54 14.42 12.07 4.28
CA ILE A 54 15.65 11.65 3.61
C ILE A 54 16.13 12.79 2.71
N PRO A 55 17.39 13.25 2.83
CA PRO A 55 17.79 14.50 2.19
C PRO A 55 17.87 14.34 0.65
N PRO A 56 17.55 15.39 -0.14
CA PRO A 56 17.42 15.32 -1.61
C PRO A 56 18.64 14.77 -2.35
N GLU A 57 19.84 14.86 -1.77
CA GLU A 57 21.11 14.35 -2.30
C GLU A 57 21.03 12.84 -2.58
N THR A 58 20.23 12.11 -1.81
CA THR A 58 19.95 10.68 -2.01
C THR A 58 19.16 10.41 -3.29
N TYR A 59 18.43 11.41 -3.77
CA TYR A 59 17.56 11.36 -4.95
C TYR A 59 18.13 12.19 -6.11
N GLY A 60 19.45 12.38 -6.18
CA GLY A 60 20.06 13.19 -7.25
C GLY A 60 19.70 14.68 -7.16
N ASN A 61 19.58 15.21 -5.93
CA ASN A 61 19.15 16.56 -5.60
C ASN A 61 17.68 16.87 -5.97
N HIS A 62 16.89 15.84 -6.28
CA HIS A 62 15.46 15.98 -6.50
C HIS A 62 14.69 15.96 -5.19
N ARG A 63 13.70 16.84 -5.06
CA ARG A 63 12.72 16.79 -3.97
C ARG A 63 11.56 15.88 -4.37
N VAL A 64 11.11 15.04 -3.44
CA VAL A 64 10.10 14.01 -3.72
C VAL A 64 8.90 14.19 -2.80
N MET A 65 7.71 14.24 -3.40
CA MET A 65 6.44 14.24 -2.68
C MET A 65 5.53 13.12 -3.16
N TYR A 66 4.89 12.42 -2.22
CA TYR A 66 3.86 11.43 -2.50
C TYR A 66 2.47 12.00 -2.17
N LEU A 67 1.50 11.76 -3.05
CA LEU A 67 0.08 11.94 -2.79
C LEU A 67 -0.58 10.57 -2.92
N SER A 68 -1.14 10.05 -1.83
CA SER A 68 -1.59 8.64 -1.79
C SER A 68 -3.03 8.51 -1.34
N SER A 69 -3.76 7.59 -1.98
CA SER A 69 -5.16 7.30 -1.70
C SER A 69 -5.43 5.80 -1.74
N TYR A 70 -6.26 5.30 -0.81
CA TYR A 70 -6.73 3.92 -0.78
C TYR A 70 -8.21 3.87 -1.11
N LEU A 71 -8.58 3.05 -2.08
CA LEU A 71 -9.93 3.02 -2.64
C LEU A 71 -10.22 1.68 -3.34
N PRO A 72 -11.49 1.26 -3.45
CA PRO A 72 -11.86 0.08 -4.23
C PRO A 72 -11.37 0.21 -5.67
N VAL A 73 -10.87 -0.88 -6.27
CA VAL A 73 -10.35 -0.85 -7.67
C VAL A 73 -11.42 -0.53 -8.72
N THR A 74 -12.69 -0.66 -8.35
CA THR A 74 -13.87 -0.26 -9.15
C THR A 74 -14.21 1.23 -9.06
N HIS A 75 -13.59 1.96 -8.13
CA HIS A 75 -13.89 3.37 -7.92
C HIS A 75 -13.41 4.21 -9.12
N PRO A 76 -14.16 5.24 -9.57
CA PRO A 76 -13.81 6.03 -10.76
C PRO A 76 -12.39 6.60 -10.74
N ARG A 77 -11.93 7.04 -9.56
CA ARG A 77 -10.55 7.56 -9.35
C ARG A 77 -9.46 6.51 -9.59
N TYR A 78 -9.74 5.22 -9.40
CA TYR A 78 -8.79 4.16 -9.72
C TYR A 78 -8.61 4.03 -11.23
N LEU A 79 -9.73 4.10 -11.96
CA LEU A 79 -9.83 3.80 -13.38
C LEU A 79 -9.50 5.00 -14.29
N GLN A 80 -9.50 6.21 -13.75
CA GLN A 80 -9.19 7.41 -14.55
C GLN A 80 -7.74 7.45 -15.01
N THR A 81 -7.49 8.21 -16.08
CA THR A 81 -6.14 8.45 -16.61
C THR A 81 -5.30 9.27 -15.64
N ASP A 82 -3.98 9.09 -15.71
CA ASP A 82 -3.01 9.81 -14.85
C ASP A 82 -3.15 11.32 -14.97
N LYS A 83 -3.38 11.82 -16.18
CA LYS A 83 -3.58 13.25 -16.43
C LYS A 83 -4.77 13.81 -15.66
N LYS A 84 -5.92 13.12 -15.69
CA LYS A 84 -7.14 13.56 -14.99
C LYS A 84 -6.96 13.47 -13.47
N LEU A 85 -6.34 12.38 -12.99
CA LEU A 85 -6.02 12.20 -11.58
C LEU A 85 -5.11 13.32 -11.06
N LEU A 86 -4.02 13.63 -11.78
CA LEU A 86 -3.09 14.67 -11.38
C LEU A 86 -3.74 16.06 -11.39
N GLN A 87 -4.65 16.34 -12.31
CA GLN A 87 -5.44 17.58 -12.30
C GLN A 87 -6.30 17.68 -11.03
N GLU A 88 -7.02 16.61 -10.67
CA GLU A 88 -7.81 16.52 -9.43
C GLU A 88 -6.91 16.71 -8.19
N TYR A 89 -5.75 16.03 -8.17
CA TYR A 89 -4.80 16.08 -7.07
C TYR A 89 -4.19 17.47 -6.90
N TYR A 90 -3.76 18.13 -7.98
CA TYR A 90 -3.19 19.47 -7.93
C TYR A 90 -4.20 20.52 -7.49
N ALA A 91 -5.46 20.42 -7.95
CA ALA A 91 -6.52 21.31 -7.53
C ALA A 91 -6.77 21.22 -6.01
N TYR A 92 -6.72 20.01 -5.45
CA TYR A 92 -6.86 19.83 -4.01
C TYR A 92 -5.57 20.17 -3.24
N LEU A 93 -4.39 19.85 -3.77
CA LEU A 93 -3.10 20.19 -3.15
C LEU A 93 -2.95 21.70 -2.99
N LYS A 94 -3.46 22.52 -3.92
CA LYS A 94 -3.54 23.98 -3.77
C LYS A 94 -4.33 24.43 -2.54
N LYS A 95 -5.35 23.66 -2.12
CA LYS A 95 -6.11 23.94 -0.90
C LYS A 95 -5.31 23.62 0.36
N VAL A 96 -4.50 22.56 0.30
CA VAL A 96 -3.64 22.12 1.41
C VAL A 96 -2.41 23.02 1.54
N ILE A 97 -1.81 23.42 0.42
CA ILE A 97 -0.63 24.27 0.32
C ILE A 97 -0.98 25.46 -0.59
N PRO A 98 -1.46 26.59 -0.03
CA PRO A 98 -1.94 27.73 -0.81
C PRO A 98 -0.93 28.30 -1.82
N ASP A 99 0.36 28.18 -1.57
CA ASP A 99 1.43 28.67 -2.47
C ASP A 99 1.85 27.67 -3.55
N PHE A 100 1.27 26.46 -3.56
CA PHE A 100 1.56 25.46 -4.58
C PHE A 100 1.10 25.93 -5.97
N THR A 101 1.86 25.62 -7.00
CA THR A 101 1.42 25.75 -8.39
C THR A 101 1.86 24.51 -9.19
N PRO A 102 1.16 24.13 -10.28
CA PRO A 102 1.63 23.05 -11.13
C PRO A 102 3.05 23.25 -11.69
N ALA A 103 3.52 24.50 -11.78
CA ALA A 103 4.87 24.83 -12.22
C ALA A 103 5.97 24.39 -11.23
N ASP A 104 5.62 24.15 -9.96
CA ASP A 104 6.53 23.62 -8.94
C ASP A 104 6.89 22.14 -9.17
N VAL A 105 6.11 21.43 -9.98
CA VAL A 105 6.33 20.02 -10.32
C VAL A 105 7.20 19.93 -11.58
N ALA A 106 8.37 19.30 -11.46
CA ALA A 106 9.25 19.00 -12.59
C ALA A 106 8.82 17.74 -13.34
N ALA A 107 8.37 16.72 -12.61
CA ALA A 107 7.88 15.47 -13.17
C ALA A 107 6.84 14.83 -12.23
N ALA A 108 5.94 14.04 -12.77
CA ALA A 108 4.95 13.29 -12.00
C ALA A 108 4.75 11.90 -12.59
N GLN A 109 4.63 10.90 -11.73
CA GLN A 109 4.29 9.54 -12.11
C GLN A 109 3.23 8.98 -11.19
N VAL A 110 2.23 8.29 -11.76
CA VAL A 110 1.14 7.69 -11.00
C VAL A 110 1.31 6.17 -10.99
N PHE A 111 1.28 5.59 -9.80
CA PHE A 111 1.33 4.16 -9.58
C PHE A 111 -0.01 3.67 -9.05
N ARG A 112 -0.42 2.47 -9.46
CA ARG A 112 -1.64 1.80 -8.99
C ARG A 112 -1.31 0.37 -8.56
N SER A 113 -1.77 0.00 -7.38
CA SER A 113 -1.66 -1.38 -6.86
C SER A 113 -3.05 -1.87 -6.46
N PRO A 114 -3.56 -3.00 -7.00
CA PRO A 114 -4.92 -3.47 -6.71
C PRO A 114 -5.06 -4.15 -5.34
N TYR A 115 -3.96 -4.64 -4.77
CA TYR A 115 -3.93 -5.42 -3.52
C TYR A 115 -3.07 -4.73 -2.46
N ALA A 116 -3.40 -3.48 -2.13
CA ALA A 116 -2.56 -2.63 -1.31
C ALA A 116 -2.88 -2.70 0.19
N GLN A 117 -4.17 -2.82 0.54
CA GLN A 117 -4.63 -2.90 1.93
C GLN A 117 -5.66 -4.02 2.08
N PRO A 118 -5.38 -5.09 2.83
CA PRO A 118 -6.41 -6.04 3.23
C PRO A 118 -7.52 -5.34 4.03
N VAL A 119 -8.77 -5.67 3.73
CA VAL A 119 -9.93 -5.15 4.45
C VAL A 119 -10.24 -6.07 5.64
N VAL A 120 -9.91 -5.59 6.84
CA VAL A 120 -10.15 -6.31 8.09
C VAL A 120 -11.58 -6.06 8.56
N ARG A 121 -12.53 -6.86 8.05
CA ARG A 121 -13.94 -6.82 8.44
C ARG A 121 -14.23 -7.55 9.75
N ALA A 122 -15.41 -7.35 10.33
CA ALA A 122 -15.87 -8.17 11.46
C ALA A 122 -15.82 -9.67 11.07
N GLY A 123 -15.27 -10.51 11.96
CA GLY A 123 -15.04 -11.93 11.69
C GLY A 123 -13.78 -12.25 10.88
N TYR A 124 -12.89 -11.28 10.62
CA TYR A 124 -11.67 -11.51 9.83
C TYR A 124 -10.78 -12.66 10.37
N ARG A 125 -10.78 -12.83 11.69
CA ARG A 125 -10.05 -13.91 12.39
C ARG A 125 -10.40 -15.30 11.85
N ASP A 126 -11.66 -15.54 11.50
CA ASP A 126 -12.15 -16.87 11.13
C ASP A 126 -11.94 -17.17 9.65
N ILE A 127 -11.83 -16.13 8.82
CA ILE A 127 -11.59 -16.25 7.37
C ILE A 127 -10.11 -16.23 7.01
N ARG A 128 -9.22 -15.82 7.92
CA ARG A 128 -7.78 -15.83 7.61
C ARG A 128 -7.28 -17.26 7.41
N VAL A 129 -6.34 -17.43 6.49
CA VAL A 129 -5.64 -18.70 6.26
C VAL A 129 -4.26 -18.67 6.92
N GLY A 130 -3.79 -19.83 7.37
CA GLY A 130 -2.44 -19.98 7.91
C GLY A 130 -1.38 -20.04 6.80
N VAL A 131 -0.11 -20.18 7.19
CA VAL A 131 1.01 -20.32 6.24
C VAL A 131 0.92 -21.63 5.46
N ALA A 132 0.63 -22.74 6.13
CA ALA A 132 0.51 -24.04 5.49
C ALA A 132 -0.75 -24.05 4.60
N THR A 133 -0.58 -24.49 3.35
CA THR A 133 -1.70 -24.73 2.44
C THR A 133 -2.02 -26.23 2.38
N PRO A 134 -3.19 -26.62 1.85
CA PRO A 134 -3.50 -28.04 1.64
C PRO A 134 -2.63 -28.74 0.59
N LEU A 135 -1.81 -28.00 -0.17
CA LEU A 135 -0.91 -28.57 -1.17
C LEU A 135 0.49 -28.71 -0.57
N ASN A 136 1.02 -29.93 -0.61
CA ASN A 136 2.38 -30.21 -0.18
C ASN A 136 3.38 -29.37 -0.98
N GLY A 137 4.34 -28.76 -0.27
CA GLY A 137 5.35 -27.90 -0.85
C GLY A 137 4.88 -26.49 -1.23
N LEU A 138 3.60 -26.14 -0.99
CA LEU A 138 3.08 -24.80 -1.21
C LEU A 138 2.73 -24.11 0.11
N PHE A 139 3.27 -22.91 0.31
CA PHE A 139 3.08 -22.09 1.49
C PHE A 139 2.63 -20.68 1.10
N LEU A 140 1.85 -20.04 1.96
CA LEU A 140 1.33 -18.69 1.76
C LEU A 140 1.86 -17.75 2.84
N ALA A 141 2.44 -16.63 2.42
CA ALA A 141 2.85 -15.54 3.30
C ALA A 141 2.57 -14.21 2.61
N ASN A 142 1.50 -13.52 3.00
CA ASN A 142 1.12 -12.22 2.45
C ASN A 142 0.45 -11.31 3.50
N MET A 143 0.14 -10.07 3.11
CA MET A 143 -0.40 -9.05 4.03
C MET A 143 -1.75 -9.43 4.66
N ALA A 144 -2.58 -10.30 4.04
CA ALA A 144 -3.83 -10.75 4.65
C ALA A 144 -3.61 -11.65 5.88
N GLN A 145 -2.38 -12.11 6.12
CA GLN A 145 -2.01 -12.89 7.30
C GLN A 145 -1.42 -12.01 8.42
N ILE A 146 -1.15 -10.73 8.15
CA ILE A 146 -0.72 -9.77 9.16
C ILE A 146 -1.97 -9.34 9.92
N TYR A 147 -2.16 -9.93 11.09
CA TYR A 147 -3.30 -9.70 11.98
C TYR A 147 -2.90 -10.11 13.41
N PRO A 148 -3.29 -9.34 14.45
CA PRO A 148 -4.19 -8.18 14.44
C PRO A 148 -3.52 -6.85 14.05
N GLU A 149 -2.23 -6.86 13.73
CA GLU A 149 -1.51 -5.65 13.37
C GLU A 149 -1.86 -5.17 11.96
N ASP A 150 -1.61 -3.89 11.67
CA ASP A 150 -1.75 -3.36 10.30
C ASP A 150 -0.52 -3.71 9.45
N ARG A 151 -0.66 -3.61 8.13
CA ARG A 151 0.44 -3.84 7.19
C ARG A 151 1.66 -2.99 7.56
N GLY A 152 2.81 -3.64 7.68
CA GLY A 152 4.07 -2.99 8.01
C GLY A 152 5.26 -3.90 7.73
N MET A 153 6.40 -3.31 7.36
CA MET A 153 7.58 -4.07 6.96
C MET A 153 8.06 -5.01 8.08
N SER A 154 8.06 -4.55 9.33
CA SER A 154 8.44 -5.38 10.48
C SER A 154 7.58 -6.63 10.61
N TYR A 155 6.27 -6.51 10.37
CA TYR A 155 5.34 -7.64 10.45
C TYR A 155 5.46 -8.57 9.25
N SER A 156 5.76 -8.05 8.06
CA SER A 156 6.09 -8.87 6.89
C SER A 156 7.35 -9.70 7.11
N VAL A 157 8.40 -9.12 7.71
CA VAL A 157 9.62 -9.84 8.07
C VAL A 157 9.33 -10.92 9.11
N ARG A 158 8.58 -10.59 10.18
CA ARG A 158 8.13 -11.57 11.18
C ARG A 158 7.36 -12.73 10.53
N LEU A 159 6.39 -12.44 9.67
CA LEU A 159 5.62 -13.44 8.94
C LEU A 159 6.52 -14.33 8.05
N GLY A 160 7.53 -13.74 7.41
CA GLY A 160 8.54 -14.49 6.65
C GLY A 160 9.30 -15.49 7.51
N HIS A 161 9.74 -15.08 8.71
CA HIS A 161 10.39 -15.99 9.66
C HIS A 161 9.45 -17.09 10.16
N GLU A 162 8.18 -16.76 10.44
CA GLU A 162 7.17 -17.75 10.80
C GLU A 162 6.93 -18.75 9.67
N ALA A 163 6.88 -18.28 8.43
CA ALA A 163 6.72 -19.13 7.28
C ALA A 163 7.89 -20.10 7.10
N ALA A 164 9.12 -19.61 7.26
CA ALA A 164 10.32 -20.45 7.23
C ALA A 164 10.29 -21.56 8.30
N LYS A 165 9.83 -21.25 9.52
CA LYS A 165 9.68 -22.27 10.59
C LYS A 165 8.65 -23.35 10.22
N VAL A 166 7.55 -22.98 9.58
CA VAL A 166 6.52 -23.94 9.12
C VAL A 166 7.07 -24.82 7.99
N ILE A 167 7.83 -24.25 7.05
CA ILE A 167 8.49 -24.99 5.98
C ILE A 167 9.47 -26.02 6.55
N LEU A 168 10.33 -25.60 7.48
CA LEU A 168 11.33 -26.51 8.07
C LEU A 168 10.69 -27.68 8.83
N LYS A 169 9.59 -27.41 9.57
CA LYS A 169 8.84 -28.46 10.28
C LYS A 169 8.16 -29.47 9.34
N THR A 170 7.74 -29.03 8.16
CA THR A 170 7.08 -29.89 7.17
C THR A 170 8.06 -30.64 6.27
N ALA A 171 9.32 -30.19 6.20
CA ALA A 171 10.41 -30.84 5.46
C ALA A 171 11.15 -31.93 6.25
N GLN A 172 10.99 -31.99 7.58
CA GLN A 172 11.57 -33.08 8.38
C GLN A 172 10.76 -34.37 8.15
N PRO A 173 11.40 -35.50 7.76
CA PRO A 173 10.71 -36.78 7.72
C PRO A 173 10.20 -37.12 9.13
N PRO A 174 9.06 -37.83 9.26
CA PRO A 174 8.64 -38.33 10.57
C PRO A 174 9.79 -39.15 11.16
N ASN A 175 10.18 -38.85 12.41
CA ASN A 175 11.19 -39.61 13.13
C ASN A 175 10.90 -41.11 12.95
N THR A 176 11.85 -41.81 12.32
CA THR A 176 11.83 -43.27 12.14
C THR A 176 12.28 -43.95 13.43
#